data_AF-A0A959Y1Y7-F1
#
_entry.id   AF-A0A959Y1Y7-F1
#
_cell.length_a   1.000
_cell.length_b   1.000
_cell.length_c   1.000
_cell.angle_alpha   90.00
_cell.angle_beta   90.00
_cell.angle_gamma   90.00
#
_symmetry.space_group_name_H-M   'P 1'
#
loop_
_entity.id
_entity.type
_entity.pdbx_description
1 polymer ?
#
loop_
_entity_poly.entity_id
_entity_poly.type
_entity_poly.pdbx_seq_one_letter_code
_entity_poly.pdbx_strand_id
1 'polypeptide(L)'
;MDLSKIITVAGRSGLYRILAQGRQALIVESLADGKRLPVHSSVRVSSLEEISMFTTGDDVPLTEVLGKLFEQEGGKLGFDLRKADDEALYAKLGEVLPDHDRERI
;
A
#
# COMPACT_ATOMS: atom_id res chain seq x y z
N MET A 1 -12.89 -1.86 -3.89
CA MET A 1 -12.35 -0.53 -3.52
C MET A 1 -11.43 -0.11 -4.65
N ASP A 2 -11.57 1.12 -5.17
CA ASP A 2 -10.71 1.60 -6.26
C ASP A 2 -9.34 2.04 -5.70
N LEU A 3 -8.34 1.20 -5.85
CA LEU A 3 -6.98 1.42 -5.33
C LEU A 3 -6.14 2.33 -6.23
N SER A 4 -6.57 2.58 -7.48
CA SER A 4 -5.88 3.47 -8.44
C SER A 4 -5.74 4.91 -7.95
N LYS A 5 -6.63 5.33 -7.04
CA LYS A 5 -6.63 6.67 -6.44
C LYS A 5 -5.82 6.77 -5.16
N ILE A 6 -5.26 5.65 -4.69
CA ILE A 6 -4.43 5.62 -3.49
C ILE A 6 -2.97 5.73 -3.88
N ILE A 7 -2.28 6.68 -3.26
CA ILE A 7 -0.91 7.01 -3.57
C ILE A 7 -0.06 7.10 -2.30
N THR A 8 1.23 6.86 -2.48
CA THR A 8 2.26 7.26 -1.52
C THR A 8 2.89 8.58 -2.00
N VAL A 9 3.28 9.42 -1.05
CA VAL A 9 3.93 10.70 -1.34
C VAL A 9 5.33 10.65 -0.73
N ALA A 10 6.36 10.77 -1.55
CA ALA A 10 7.74 10.69 -1.08
C ALA A 10 8.01 11.72 0.02
N GLY A 11 8.67 11.28 1.09
CA GLY A 11 8.96 12.11 2.26
C GLY A 11 7.77 12.33 3.22
N ARG A 12 6.62 11.71 2.95
CA ARG A 12 5.47 11.71 3.87
C ARG A 12 5.10 10.28 4.25
N SER A 13 4.73 10.08 5.51
CA SER A 13 4.26 8.79 5.98
C SER A 13 2.79 8.57 5.65
N GLY A 14 2.44 7.32 5.39
CA GLY A 14 1.06 6.90 5.16
C GLY A 14 0.60 6.98 3.71
N LEU A 15 -0.69 6.72 3.54
CA LEU A 15 -1.37 6.63 2.25
C LEU A 15 -2.31 7.83 2.06
N TYR A 16 -2.43 8.28 0.83
CA TYR A 16 -3.27 9.41 0.46
C TYR A 16 -4.21 9.04 -0.67
N ARG A 17 -5.45 9.54 -0.64
CA ARG A 17 -6.41 9.44 -1.72
C ARG A 17 -6.40 10.70 -2.55
N ILE A 18 -6.28 10.58 -3.87
CA ILE A 18 -6.43 11.72 -4.79
C ILE A 18 -7.91 12.15 -4.81
N LEU A 19 -8.16 13.43 -4.51
CA LEU A 19 -9.48 14.05 -4.59
C LEU A 19 -9.66 14.85 -5.88
N ALA A 20 -8.61 15.57 -6.30
CA ALA A 20 -8.64 16.39 -7.51
C ALA A 20 -7.23 16.58 -8.08
N GLN A 21 -7.15 16.73 -9.40
CA GLN A 21 -5.92 17.03 -10.12
C GLN A 21 -5.95 18.48 -10.60
N GLY A 22 -5.10 19.32 -10.02
CA GLY A 22 -4.87 20.69 -10.48
C GLY A 22 -3.67 20.75 -11.44
N ARG A 23 -3.46 21.93 -12.06
CA ARG A 23 -2.37 22.15 -13.03
C ARG A 23 -0.96 22.07 -12.41
N GLN A 24 -0.82 22.41 -11.13
CA GLN A 24 0.47 22.46 -10.43
C GLN A 24 0.55 21.55 -9.19
N ALA A 25 -0.58 20.96 -8.79
CA ALA A 25 -0.67 20.14 -7.59
C ALA A 25 -1.85 19.17 -7.65
N LEU A 26 -1.69 18.02 -7.01
CA LEU A 26 -2.77 17.10 -6.65
C LEU A 26 -3.35 17.51 -5.30
N ILE A 27 -4.66 17.55 -5.18
CA ILE A 27 -5.34 17.67 -3.89
C ILE A 27 -5.58 16.27 -3.38
N VAL A 28 -4.98 15.94 -2.24
CA VAL A 28 -5.01 14.59 -1.67
C VAL A 28 -5.57 14.62 -0.25
N GLU A 29 -6.14 13.51 0.17
CA GLU A 29 -6.69 13.29 1.51
C GLU A 29 -5.94 12.15 2.19
N SER A 30 -5.40 12.40 3.37
CA SER A 30 -4.75 11.36 4.19
C SER A 30 -5.78 10.31 4.62
N LEU A 31 -5.47 9.03 4.38
CA LEU A 31 -6.32 7.93 4.84
C LEU A 31 -6.29 7.74 6.37
N ALA A 32 -5.28 8.29 7.05
CA ALA A 32 -5.10 8.12 8.49
C ALA A 32 -5.95 9.09 9.31
N ASP A 33 -6.06 10.35 8.87
CA ASP A 33 -6.70 11.43 9.64
C ASP A 33 -7.68 12.29 8.82
N GLY A 34 -7.90 11.96 7.54
CA GLY A 34 -8.83 12.68 6.66
C GLY A 34 -8.40 14.10 6.29
N LYS A 35 -7.16 14.51 6.66
CA LYS A 35 -6.68 15.86 6.34
C LYS A 35 -6.35 15.99 4.87
N ARG A 36 -6.69 17.16 4.33
CA ARG A 36 -6.44 17.51 2.93
C ARG A 36 -5.18 18.34 2.81
N LEU A 37 -4.38 18.04 1.80
CA LEU A 37 -3.16 18.78 1.50
C LEU A 37 -2.89 18.81 -0.01
N PRO A 38 -2.23 19.87 -0.50
CA PRO A 38 -1.69 19.89 -1.85
C PRO A 38 -0.38 19.10 -1.91
N VAL A 39 -0.24 18.25 -2.93
CA VAL A 39 1.01 17.59 -3.32
C VAL A 39 1.46 18.19 -4.65
N HIS A 40 2.53 18.97 -4.61
CA HIS A 40 3.07 19.63 -5.80
C HIS A 40 3.68 18.62 -6.77
N SER A 41 3.65 18.92 -8.07
CA SER A 41 4.14 18.04 -9.13
C SER A 41 5.64 17.71 -9.05
N SER A 42 6.42 18.47 -8.29
CA SER A 42 7.84 18.20 -8.02
C SER A 42 8.05 17.05 -7.03
N VAL A 43 7.03 16.70 -6.25
CA VAL A 43 7.11 15.61 -5.27
C VAL A 43 6.85 14.30 -6.00
N ARG A 44 7.71 13.30 -5.79
CA ARG A 44 7.50 11.97 -6.34
C ARG A 44 6.28 11.32 -5.67
N VAL A 45 5.39 10.81 -6.50
CA VAL A 45 4.18 10.11 -6.10
C VAL A 45 4.22 8.73 -6.74
N SER A 46 3.83 7.71 -5.99
CA SER A 46 3.67 6.34 -6.51
C SER A 46 2.25 5.89 -6.29
N SER A 47 1.61 5.38 -7.34
CA SER A 47 0.29 4.76 -7.23
C SER A 47 0.41 3.39 -6.57
N LEU A 48 -0.50 3.07 -5.66
CA LEU A 48 -0.56 1.75 -5.06
C LEU A 48 -0.88 0.65 -6.10
N GLU A 49 -1.57 1.02 -7.18
CA GLU A 49 -1.89 0.12 -8.31
C GLU A 49 -0.65 -0.29 -9.12
N GLU A 50 0.39 0.55 -9.14
CA GLU A 50 1.63 0.30 -9.89
C GLU A 50 2.66 -0.49 -9.06
N ILE A 51 2.36 -0.78 -7.79
CA ILE A 51 3.27 -1.51 -6.89
C ILE A 51 2.97 -3.00 -6.97
N SER A 52 4.02 -3.80 -7.16
CA SER A 52 4.01 -5.25 -7.12
C SER A 52 4.96 -5.78 -6.05
N MET A 53 4.71 -7.01 -5.62
CA MET A 53 5.52 -7.78 -4.69
C MET A 53 6.34 -8.79 -5.47
N PHE A 54 7.64 -8.86 -5.18
CA PHE A 54 8.53 -9.83 -5.81
C PHE A 54 8.22 -11.25 -5.33
N THR A 55 8.16 -12.19 -6.26
CA THR A 55 8.08 -13.62 -5.94
C THR A 55 9.24 -14.35 -6.59
N THR A 56 9.37 -15.64 -6.28
CA THR A 56 10.33 -16.51 -6.98
C THR A 56 9.97 -16.76 -8.46
N GLY A 57 8.75 -16.38 -8.87
CA GLY A 57 8.29 -16.42 -10.26
C GLY A 57 7.92 -15.03 -10.77
N ASP A 58 6.65 -14.84 -11.15
CA ASP A 58 6.14 -13.57 -11.64
C ASP A 58 5.78 -12.62 -10.48
N ASP A 59 6.03 -11.33 -10.67
CA ASP A 59 5.67 -10.30 -9.69
C ASP A 59 4.14 -10.22 -9.54
N VAL A 60 3.66 -10.19 -8.30
CA VAL A 60 2.23 -10.15 -8.00
C VAL A 60 1.83 -8.73 -7.62
N PRO A 61 0.80 -8.14 -8.24
CA PRO A 61 0.32 -6.81 -7.86
C PRO A 61 -0.05 -6.73 -6.38
N LEU A 62 0.38 -5.67 -5.71
CA LEU A 62 0.10 -5.47 -4.28
C LEU A 62 -1.41 -5.40 -3.99
N THR A 63 -2.19 -4.91 -4.97
CA THR A 63 -3.66 -4.89 -4.92
C THR A 63 -4.26 -6.29 -4.75
N GLU A 64 -3.70 -7.29 -5.42
CA GLU A 64 -4.14 -8.68 -5.31
C GLU A 64 -3.78 -9.26 -3.94
N VAL A 65 -2.55 -9.02 -3.48
CA VAL A 65 -2.07 -9.49 -2.17
C VAL A 65 -2.92 -8.92 -1.03
N LEU A 66 -3.18 -7.61 -1.05
CA LEU A 66 -4.05 -6.96 -0.06
C LEU A 66 -5.49 -7.44 -0.14
N GLY A 67 -6.00 -7.74 -1.34
CA GLY A 67 -7.32 -8.34 -1.54
C GLY A 67 -7.45 -9.71 -0.88
N LYS A 68 -6.49 -10.61 -1.15
CA LYS A 68 -6.42 -11.94 -0.52
C LYS A 68 -6.36 -11.84 1.00
N LEU A 69 -5.53 -10.94 1.53
CA LEU A 69 -5.39 -10.71 2.97
C LEU A 69 -6.70 -10.20 3.58
N PHE A 70 -7.39 -9.28 2.89
CA PHE A 70 -8.68 -8.74 3.35
C PHE A 70 -9.75 -9.82 3.42
N GLU A 71 -9.83 -10.69 2.41
CA GLU A 71 -10.79 -11.81 2.37
C GLU A 71 -10.53 -12.83 3.48
N GLN A 72 -9.26 -13.18 3.71
CA GLN A 72 -8.88 -14.15 4.73
C GLN A 72 -9.13 -13.62 6.16
N GLU A 73 -8.82 -12.35 6.41
CA GLU A 73 -8.95 -11.72 7.74
C GLU A 73 -10.32 -11.09 7.99
N GLY A 74 -11.24 -11.14 7.01
CA GLY A 74 -12.56 -10.51 7.13
C GLY A 74 -12.50 -8.99 7.35
N GLY A 75 -11.47 -8.33 6.82
CA GLY A 75 -11.28 -6.89 6.90
C GLY A 75 -10.74 -6.35 8.23
N LYS A 76 -10.28 -7.21 9.15
CA LYS A 76 -9.57 -6.79 10.36
C LYS A 76 -8.29 -7.61 10.53
N LEU A 77 -7.14 -6.94 10.45
CA LEU A 77 -5.86 -7.56 10.82
C LEU A 77 -5.93 -8.09 12.25
N GLY A 78 -5.75 -9.39 12.42
CA GLY A 78 -5.80 -10.07 13.71
C GLY A 78 -4.65 -9.76 14.67
N PHE A 79 -3.72 -8.87 14.30
CA PHE A 79 -2.55 -8.53 15.11
C PHE A 79 -2.08 -7.08 14.90
N ASP A 80 -1.33 -6.56 15.87
CA ASP A 80 -0.80 -5.19 15.84
C ASP A 80 0.49 -5.14 15.00
N LEU A 81 0.37 -4.60 13.78
CA LEU A 81 1.49 -4.42 12.85
C LEU A 81 2.67 -3.63 13.45
N ARG A 82 2.44 -2.77 14.45
CA ARG A 82 3.52 -1.97 15.08
C ARG A 82 4.31 -2.75 16.12
N LYS A 83 3.80 -3.89 16.57
CA LYS A 83 4.41 -4.76 17.58
C LYS A 83 4.86 -6.09 17.02
N ALA A 84 4.46 -6.42 15.79
CA ALA A 84 4.91 -7.60 15.09
C ALA A 84 6.40 -7.50 14.79
N ASP A 85 7.11 -8.62 14.92
CA ASP A 85 8.45 -8.78 14.38
C ASP A 85 8.39 -9.14 12.89
N ASP A 86 9.54 -9.04 12.23
CA ASP A 86 9.65 -9.31 10.80
C ASP A 86 9.23 -10.75 10.47
N GLU A 87 9.56 -11.72 11.33
CA GLU A 87 9.15 -13.12 11.12
C GLU A 87 7.63 -13.30 11.13
N ALA A 88 6.91 -12.68 12.08
CA ALA A 88 5.46 -12.74 12.09
C ALA A 88 4.84 -12.06 10.86
N LEU A 89 5.43 -10.96 10.39
CA LEU A 89 4.98 -10.27 9.17
C LEU A 89 5.17 -11.14 7.93
N TYR A 90 6.34 -11.75 7.76
CA TYR A 90 6.61 -12.66 6.65
C TYR A 90 5.79 -13.94 6.72
N ALA A 91 5.56 -14.48 7.93
CA ALA A 91 4.68 -15.63 8.12
C ALA A 91 3.26 -15.30 7.65
N LYS A 92 2.74 -14.13 8.02
CA LYS A 92 1.40 -13.70 7.60
C LYS A 92 1.33 -13.44 6.11
N LEU A 93 2.33 -12.78 5.53
CA LEU A 93 2.42 -12.58 4.08
C LEU A 93 2.45 -13.93 3.35
N GLY A 94 3.17 -14.92 3.88
CA GLY A 94 3.25 -16.28 3.34
C GLY A 94 1.92 -17.02 3.28
N GLU A 95 0.93 -16.67 4.11
CA GLU A 95 -0.41 -17.26 4.04
C GLU A 95 -1.15 -16.90 2.74
N VAL A 96 -0.90 -15.69 2.20
CA VAL A 96 -1.55 -15.19 0.98
C VAL A 96 -0.64 -15.16 -0.25
N LEU A 97 0.68 -15.15 -0.02
CA LEU A 97 1.73 -15.11 -1.02
C LEU A 97 2.89 -16.02 -0.58
N PRO A 98 2.76 -17.36 -0.69
CA PRO A 98 3.74 -18.30 -0.18
C PRO A 98 5.10 -18.20 -0.88
N ASP A 99 5.11 -17.79 -2.16
CA ASP A 99 6.30 -17.72 -3.00
C ASP A 99 7.01 -16.35 -2.93
N HIS A 100 6.71 -15.52 -1.92
CA HIS A 100 7.31 -14.19 -1.76
C HIS A 100 8.83 -14.27 -1.62
N ASP A 101 9.53 -13.40 -2.35
CA ASP A 101 10.98 -13.30 -2.29
C ASP A 101 11.40 -12.40 -1.12
N ARG A 102 11.85 -13.01 -0.02
CA ARG A 102 12.25 -12.31 1.21
C ARG A 102 13.51 -11.45 1.07
N GLU A 103 14.35 -11.68 0.06
CA GLU A 103 15.56 -10.88 -0.12
C GLU A 103 15.27 -9.58 -0.87
N ARG A 104 14.19 -9.56 -1.67
CA ARG A 104 13.84 -8.44 -2.54
C ARG A 104 12.69 -7.58 -2.02
N ILE A 105 11.91 -8.09 -1.06
CA ILE A 105 10.79 -7.40 -0.41
C ILE A 105 11.26 -6.64 0.83
#